data_AF-N6VJE2-F1
#
_entry.id   AF-N6VJE2-F1
#
_cell.length_a   1.000
_cell.length_b   1.000
_cell.length_c   1.000
_cell.angle_alpha   90.00
_cell.angle_beta   90.00
_cell.angle_gamma   90.00
#
_symmetry.space_group_name_H-M   'P 1'
#
loop_
_entity.id
_entity.type
_entity.pdbx_description
1 polymer ?
#
loop_
_entity_poly.entity_id
_entity_poly.type
_entity_poly.pdbx_seq_one_letter_code
_entity_poly.pdbx_strand_id
1 'polypeptide(L)'
;MKALTSINNDTKHEIMSHKIEKIVSLMKTSPLLAVCGHFFGEPRNNGSSHFVFKTPWFGDPRVNIQKSSGNKAKAYQVKQILQAIERIKNEQ
;
A
#
# COMPACT_ATOMS: atom_id res chain seq x y z
N MET A 1 -14.00 38.07 15.25
CA MET A 1 -13.47 36.80 15.77
C MET A 1 -14.01 35.67 14.90
N LYS A 2 -13.19 35.02 14.06
CA LYS A 2 -13.62 33.82 13.32
C LYS A 2 -13.48 32.61 14.25
N ALA A 3 -14.59 32.01 14.64
CA ALA A 3 -14.57 30.67 15.22
C ALA A 3 -14.13 29.70 14.11
N LEU A 4 -12.95 29.08 14.29
CA LEU A 4 -12.58 27.93 13.48
C LEU A 4 -13.41 26.75 14.00
N THR A 5 -14.49 26.46 13.29
CA THR A 5 -15.39 25.35 13.55
C THR A 5 -14.58 24.05 13.50
N SER A 6 -14.61 23.28 14.58
CA SER A 6 -14.00 21.95 14.63
C SER A 6 -14.64 21.08 13.54
N ILE A 7 -13.84 20.66 12.57
CA ILE A 7 -14.31 19.78 11.48
C ILE A 7 -14.77 18.47 12.12
N ASN A 8 -15.99 18.02 11.79
CA ASN A 8 -16.54 16.77 12.31
C ASN A 8 -15.69 15.56 11.86
N ASN A 9 -15.83 14.42 12.55
CA ASN A 9 -15.00 13.24 12.29
C ASN A 9 -15.22 12.64 10.89
N ASP A 10 -16.45 12.69 10.37
CA ASP A 10 -16.76 12.16 9.04
C ASP A 10 -16.03 12.94 7.94
N THR A 11 -16.05 14.27 8.02
CA THR A 11 -15.31 15.14 7.11
C THR A 11 -13.79 14.98 7.28
N LYS A 12 -13.28 14.73 8.49
CA LYS A 12 -11.86 14.38 8.69
C LYS A 12 -11.49 13.07 7.99
N HIS A 13 -12.33 12.04 8.08
CA HIS A 13 -12.12 10.76 7.40
C HIS A 13 -12.13 10.93 5.88
N GLU A 14 -13.07 11.70 5.35
CA GLU A 14 -13.16 11.95 3.91
C GLU A 14 -11.94 12.73 3.38
N ILE A 15 -11.51 13.79 4.08
CA ILE A 15 -10.30 14.54 3.73
C ILE A 15 -9.05 13.64 3.79
N MET A 16 -8.96 12.77 4.80
CA MET A 16 -7.85 11.84 4.93
C MET A 16 -7.84 10.83 3.77
N SER A 17 -9.01 10.29 3.42
CA SER A 17 -9.17 9.36 2.29
C SER A 17 -8.68 10.00 0.97
N HIS A 18 -9.14 11.22 0.65
CA HIS A 18 -8.69 11.95 -0.55
C HIS A 18 -7.18 12.21 -0.56
N LYS A 19 -6.58 12.54 0.60
CA LYS A 19 -5.12 12.72 0.71
C LYS A 19 -4.38 11.41 0.43
N ILE A 20 -4.87 10.30 0.98
CA ILE A 20 -4.29 8.97 0.74
C ILE A 20 -4.36 8.62 -0.74
N GLU A 21 -5.51 8.81 -1.39
CA GLU A 21 -5.65 8.52 -2.82
C GLU A 21 -4.70 9.34 -3.69
N LYS A 22 -4.51 10.63 -3.35
CA LYS A 22 -3.52 11.48 -4.01
C LYS A 22 -2.10 10.96 -3.81
N ILE A 23 -1.70 10.60 -2.59
CA ILE A 23 -0.38 10.02 -2.31
C ILE A 23 -0.19 8.71 -3.08
N VAL A 24 -1.19 7.84 -3.08
CA VAL A 24 -1.20 6.57 -3.81
C VAL A 24 -0.99 6.81 -5.32
N SER A 25 -1.63 7.82 -5.91
CA SER A 25 -1.48 8.16 -7.33
C SER A 25 -0.07 8.65 -7.72
N LEU A 26 0.67 9.19 -6.74
CA LEU A 26 2.03 9.72 -6.91
C LEU A 26 3.10 8.71 -6.49
N MET A 27 2.72 7.61 -5.83
CA MET A 27 3.64 6.62 -5.31
C MET A 27 4.39 5.94 -6.47
N LYS A 28 5.73 5.87 -6.35
CA LYS A 28 6.57 5.15 -7.30
C LYS A 28 6.62 3.66 -6.95
N THR A 29 6.89 2.80 -7.94
CA THR A 29 7.02 1.35 -7.75
C THR A 29 8.18 1.00 -6.82
N SER A 30 9.32 1.70 -6.91
CA SER A 30 10.50 1.40 -6.08
C SER A 30 10.23 1.55 -4.56
N PRO A 31 9.65 2.65 -4.07
CA PRO A 31 9.19 2.75 -2.68
C PRO A 31 8.21 1.64 -2.27
N LEU A 32 7.30 1.24 -3.18
CA LEU A 32 6.35 0.17 -2.89
C LEU A 32 7.05 -1.17 -2.68
N LEU A 33 8.04 -1.49 -3.52
CA LEU A 33 8.86 -2.70 -3.37
C LEU A 33 9.67 -2.68 -2.08
N ALA A 34 10.20 -1.53 -1.66
CA ALA A 34 10.91 -1.40 -0.39
C ALA A 34 9.99 -1.68 0.82
N VAL A 35 8.76 -1.17 0.78
CA VAL A 35 7.73 -1.49 1.81
C VAL A 35 7.44 -2.98 1.81
N CYS A 36 7.24 -3.60 0.64
CA CYS A 36 7.05 -5.04 0.55
C CYS A 36 8.24 -5.83 1.10
N GLY A 37 9.47 -5.44 0.78
CA GLY A 37 10.70 -6.03 1.31
C GLY A 37 10.76 -6.01 2.84
N HIS A 38 10.33 -4.91 3.45
CA HIS A 38 10.30 -4.76 4.91
C HIS A 38 9.29 -5.69 5.59
N PHE A 39 8.06 -5.80 5.08
CA PHE A 39 7.00 -6.57 5.73
C PHE A 39 6.94 -8.04 5.32
N PHE A 40 7.31 -8.36 4.08
CA PHE A 40 7.16 -9.68 3.47
C PHE A 40 8.49 -10.35 3.12
N GLY A 41 9.62 -9.65 3.24
CA GLY A 41 10.95 -10.15 2.86
C GLY A 41 11.23 -10.04 1.35
N GLU A 42 12.28 -10.72 0.88
CA GLU A 42 12.70 -10.66 -0.51
C GLU A 42 11.64 -11.27 -1.46
N PRO A 43 11.41 -10.68 -2.64
CA PRO A 43 10.54 -11.29 -3.63
C PRO A 43 11.15 -12.58 -4.14
N ARG A 44 10.29 -13.55 -4.50
CA ARG A 44 10.71 -14.85 -5.05
C ARG A 44 11.47 -14.70 -6.37
N ASN A 45 11.27 -13.60 -7.08
CA ASN A 45 11.86 -13.34 -8.38
C ASN A 45 12.32 -11.87 -8.49
N ASN A 46 13.59 -11.68 -8.90
CA ASN A 46 14.22 -10.35 -8.99
C ASN A 46 14.50 -9.90 -10.44
N GLY A 47 14.21 -10.75 -11.44
CA GLY A 47 14.57 -10.52 -12.84
C GLY A 47 13.43 -10.12 -13.77
N SER A 48 12.20 -9.90 -13.28
CA SER A 48 11.04 -9.59 -14.14
C SER A 48 10.29 -8.32 -13.72
N SER A 49 9.31 -7.93 -14.53
CA SER A 49 8.39 -6.83 -14.21
C SER A 49 7.37 -7.17 -13.13
N HIS A 50 7.34 -8.42 -12.65
CA HIS A 50 6.46 -8.91 -11.61
C HIS A 50 7.29 -9.31 -10.39
N PHE A 51 6.91 -8.90 -9.20
CA PHE A 51 7.57 -9.20 -7.94
C PHE A 51 6.56 -9.92 -7.06
N VAL A 52 6.87 -11.16 -6.71
CA VAL A 52 5.97 -12.02 -5.92
C VAL A 52 6.53 -12.21 -4.53
N PHE A 53 5.82 -11.72 -3.52
CA PHE A 53 6.20 -11.79 -2.11
C PHE A 53 5.39 -12.87 -1.38
N LYS A 54 6.08 -13.66 -0.55
CA LYS A 54 5.45 -14.65 0.34
C LYS A 54 4.90 -13.91 1.56
N THR A 55 3.68 -14.23 1.97
CA THR A 55 3.09 -13.67 3.18
C THR A 55 3.30 -14.61 4.38
N PRO A 56 3.29 -14.08 5.63
CA PRO A 56 3.58 -14.89 6.82
C PRO A 56 2.42 -15.78 7.30
N TRP A 57 1.22 -15.68 6.73
CA TRP A 57 0.04 -16.45 7.16
C TRP A 57 -0.23 -17.68 6.28
N PHE A 58 -1.05 -18.61 6.80
CA PHE A 58 -1.25 -19.95 6.21
C PHE A 58 -1.98 -19.94 4.85
N GLY A 59 -1.62 -20.89 3.98
CA GLY A 59 -2.19 -21.10 2.64
C GLY A 59 -1.25 -20.63 1.52
N ASP A 60 -1.83 -20.30 0.35
CA ASP A 60 -1.11 -19.62 -0.74
C ASP A 60 -1.44 -18.12 -0.98
N PRO A 61 -1.54 -17.27 0.06
CA PRO A 61 -1.69 -15.83 -0.13
C PRO A 61 -0.34 -15.20 -0.52
N ARG A 62 -0.30 -14.57 -1.68
CA ARG A 62 0.88 -13.84 -2.17
C ARG A 62 0.54 -12.41 -2.51
N VAL A 63 1.47 -11.51 -2.23
CA VAL A 63 1.40 -10.13 -2.74
C VAL A 63 2.16 -10.10 -4.06
N ASN A 64 1.47 -9.79 -5.16
CA ASN A 64 2.06 -9.69 -6.49
C ASN A 64 2.09 -8.23 -6.96
N ILE A 65 3.29 -7.68 -7.12
CA ILE A 65 3.51 -6.32 -7.57
C ILE A 65 4.04 -6.32 -8.98
N GLN A 66 3.27 -5.71 -9.87
CA GLN A 66 3.65 -5.53 -11.26
C GLN A 66 4.11 -4.09 -11.48
N LYS A 67 5.33 -3.91 -12.00
CA LYS A 67 5.86 -2.63 -12.44
C LYS A 67 5.02 -2.09 -13.61
N SER A 68 4.55 -0.85 -13.50
CA SER A 68 3.82 -0.16 -14.56
C SER A 68 4.79 0.55 -15.53
N SER A 69 4.34 0.76 -16.78
CA SER A 69 4.99 1.70 -17.69
C SER A 69 4.92 3.10 -17.07
N GLY A 70 6.06 3.69 -16.68
CA GLY A 70 6.12 5.02 -16.06
C GLY A 70 6.49 5.07 -14.58
N ASN A 71 7.00 3.97 -13.99
CA ASN A 71 7.53 3.89 -12.62
C ASN A 71 6.54 4.25 -11.49
N LYS A 72 5.25 4.45 -11.79
CA LYS A 72 4.19 4.65 -10.81
C LYS A 72 3.65 3.30 -10.33
N ALA A 73 3.33 3.22 -9.05
CA ALA A 73 2.58 2.11 -8.47
C ALA A 73 1.12 2.16 -8.94
N LYS A 74 0.51 0.99 -9.13
CA LYS A 74 -0.92 0.93 -9.44
C LYS A 74 -1.71 1.07 -8.13
N ALA A 75 -2.72 1.92 -8.11
CA ALA A 75 -3.44 2.26 -6.87
C ALA A 75 -4.02 1.04 -6.15
N TYR A 76 -4.55 0.06 -6.88
CA TYR A 76 -5.07 -1.18 -6.30
C TYR A 76 -3.98 -2.03 -5.63
N GLN A 77 -2.74 -2.02 -6.14
CA GLN A 77 -1.62 -2.75 -5.53
C GLN A 77 -1.26 -2.14 -4.18
N VAL A 78 -1.28 -0.80 -4.10
CA VAL A 78 -1.06 -0.11 -2.82
C VAL A 78 -2.18 -0.46 -1.83
N LYS A 79 -3.44 -0.46 -2.26
CA LYS A 79 -4.58 -0.88 -1.42
C LYS A 79 -4.42 -2.33 -0.91
N GLN A 80 -4.05 -3.26 -1.79
CA GLN A 80 -3.81 -4.67 -1.42
C GLN A 80 -2.67 -4.82 -0.42
N ILE A 81 -1.57 -4.08 -0.60
CA ILE A 81 -0.45 -4.10 0.35
C ILE A 81 -0.88 -3.55 1.71
N LEU A 82 -1.65 -2.47 1.76
CA LEU A 82 -2.14 -1.92 3.02
C LEU A 82 -3.00 -2.93 3.78
N GLN A 83 -3.92 -3.62 3.10
CA GLN A 83 -4.72 -4.70 3.69
C GLN A 83 -3.86 -5.87 4.19
N ALA A 84 -2.84 -6.24 3.42
CA ALA A 84 -1.89 -7.28 3.80
C ALA A 84 -1.08 -6.89 5.05
N ILE A 85 -0.62 -5.64 5.15
CA ILE A 85 0.09 -5.11 6.32
C ILE A 85 -0.83 -5.02 7.53
N GLU A 86 -2.07 -4.56 7.34
CA GLU A 86 -3.08 -4.51 8.40
C GLU A 86 -3.33 -5.91 8.98
N ARG A 87 -3.45 -6.92 8.11
CA ARG A 87 -3.55 -8.31 8.53
C ARG A 87 -2.35 -8.75 9.37
N ILE A 88 -1.12 -8.48 8.93
CA ILE A 88 0.10 -8.80 9.71
C ILE A 88 0.01 -8.20 11.12
N LYS A 89 -0.43 -6.95 11.22
CA LYS A 89 -0.51 -6.26 12.51
C LYS A 89 -1.62 -6.78 13.43
N ASN A 90 -2.65 -7.39 12.87
CA ASN A 90 -3.79 -7.91 13.63
C ASN A 90 -3.65 -9.42 13.96
N GLU A 91 -2.83 -10.16 13.22
CA GLU A 91 -2.56 -11.60 13.44
C GLU A 91 -1.25 -11.87 14.21
N GLN A 92 -0.45 -10.83 14.50
CA GLN A 92 0.71 -10.88 15.42
C GLN A 92 0.29 -10.47 16.83
#